data_AF-A0A7S3MHM7-F1
#
_entry.id   AF-A0A7S3MHM7-F1
#
_cell.length_a   1.000
_cell.length_b   1.000
_cell.length_c   1.000
_cell.angle_alpha   90.00
_cell.angle_beta   90.00
_cell.angle_gamma   90.00
#
_symmetry.space_group_name_H-M   'P 1'
#
loop_
_entity.id
_entity.type
_entity.pdbx_description
1 polymer ?
#
loop_
_entity_poly.entity_id
_entity_poly.type
_entity_poly.pdbx_seq_one_letter_code
_entity_poly.pdbx_strand_id
1 'polypeptide(L)'
;LYFASYTMTTVGYGDIGPKNIIETVTVVVMLIVSGFSWAVVLGQVSDIVANLCHEEQVFRSKMDELNHMMEDRNVDPELRRRLRIFCLSNKAAQRRGRQRQQLIAELSPGLQGEVVMECNRKWIEKVS
;
A
#
# COMPACT_ATOMS: atom_id res chain seq x y z
N LEU A 1 2.48 -9.91 35.92
CA LEU A 1 2.47 -8.99 34.76
C LEU A 1 3.85 -8.88 34.12
N TYR A 2 4.91 -8.46 34.83
CA TYR A 2 6.29 -8.38 34.31
C TYR A 2 6.78 -9.68 33.62
N PHE A 3 6.66 -10.82 34.30
CA PHE A 3 7.01 -12.15 33.74
C PHE A 3 6.28 -12.47 32.43
N ALA A 4 4.96 -12.25 32.44
CA ALA A 4 4.10 -12.52 31.31
C ALA A 4 4.42 -11.60 30.12
N SER A 5 4.67 -10.31 30.37
CA SER A 5 4.96 -9.35 29.30
C SER A 5 6.26 -9.68 28.56
N TYR A 6 7.36 -9.97 29.26
CA TYR A 6 8.63 -10.27 28.56
C TYR A 6 8.61 -11.66 27.89
N THR A 7 7.87 -12.62 28.44
CA THR A 7 7.71 -13.95 27.83
C THR A 7 6.88 -13.83 26.55
N MET A 8 5.81 -13.03 26.58
CA MET A 8 4.96 -12.78 25.43
C MET A 8 5.66 -11.96 24.35
N THR A 9 6.46 -10.97 24.73
CA THR A 9 7.26 -10.19 23.76
C THR A 9 8.54 -10.90 23.32
N THR A 10 8.76 -12.16 23.73
CA THR A 10 9.94 -12.98 23.40
C THR A 10 11.28 -12.39 23.85
N VAL A 11 11.28 -11.43 24.77
CA VAL A 11 12.50 -10.81 25.30
C VAL A 11 13.26 -11.78 26.20
N GLY A 12 12.54 -12.50 27.07
CA GLY A 12 13.09 -13.65 27.80
C GLY A 12 14.30 -13.34 28.69
N TYR A 13 14.23 -12.35 29.58
CA TYR A 13 15.36 -12.00 30.46
C TYR A 13 15.89 -13.15 31.33
N GLY A 14 15.04 -14.12 31.66
CA GLY A 14 15.44 -15.33 32.40
C GLY A 14 15.70 -15.11 33.89
N ASP A 15 15.33 -13.94 34.41
CA ASP A 15 15.40 -13.58 35.83
C ASP A 15 14.33 -14.28 36.68
N ILE A 16 13.18 -14.57 36.07
CA ILE A 16 12.11 -15.37 36.67
C ILE A 16 11.85 -16.57 35.75
N GLY A 17 11.71 -17.77 36.31
CA GLY A 17 11.52 -19.00 35.54
C GLY A 17 10.70 -20.04 36.29
N PRO A 18 10.13 -21.01 35.56
CA PRO A 18 9.37 -22.08 36.17
C PRO A 18 10.29 -22.96 37.03
N LYS A 19 9.85 -23.26 38.25
CA LYS A 19 10.55 -24.16 39.18
C LYS A 19 9.94 -25.57 39.18
N ASN A 20 8.68 -25.67 38.77
CA ASN A 20 7.89 -26.90 38.78
C ASN A 20 7.45 -27.31 37.37
N ILE A 21 7.20 -28.61 37.16
CA ILE A 21 6.74 -29.16 35.87
C ILE A 21 5.45 -28.46 35.39
N ILE A 22 4.50 -28.18 36.29
CA ILE A 22 3.24 -27.51 35.95
C ILE A 22 3.49 -26.08 35.44
N GLU A 23 4.42 -25.36 36.08
CA GLU A 23 4.82 -24.02 35.66
C GLU A 23 5.52 -24.07 34.30
N THR A 24 6.39 -25.07 34.07
CA THR A 24 7.06 -25.27 32.79
C THR A 24 6.07 -25.49 31.66
N VAL A 25 5.08 -26.37 31.85
CA VAL A 25 4.02 -26.61 30.86
C VAL A 25 3.24 -25.33 30.56
N THR A 26 2.92 -24.55 31.60
CA THR A 26 2.21 -23.27 31.45
C THR A 26 3.00 -22.27 30.61
N VAL A 27 4.31 -22.14 30.88
CA VAL A 27 5.21 -21.25 30.12
C VAL A 27 5.36 -21.70 28.68
N VAL A 28 5.47 -23.01 28.43
CA VAL A 28 5.53 -23.57 27.06
C VAL A 28 4.26 -23.22 26.27
N VAL A 29 3.07 -23.37 26.87
CA VAL A 29 1.81 -22.98 26.22
C VAL A 29 1.79 -21.47 25.95
N MET A 30 2.22 -20.64 26.90
CA MET A 30 2.31 -19.19 26.71
C MET A 30 3.25 -18.83 25.54
N LEU A 31 4.40 -19.49 25.42
CA LEU A 31 5.35 -19.27 24.32
C LEU A 31 4.75 -19.65 22.97
N ILE A 32 4.03 -20.77 22.88
CA ILE A 32 3.34 -21.20 21.65
C ILE A 32 2.31 -20.15 21.24
N VAL A 33 1.42 -19.74 22.16
CA VAL A 33 0.40 -18.73 21.89
C VAL A 33 1.03 -17.39 21.49
N SER A 34 2.11 -17.00 22.17
CA SER A 34 2.84 -15.76 21.87
C SER A 34 3.46 -15.81 20.48
N GLY A 35 4.05 -16.94 20.07
CA GLY A 35 4.56 -17.14 18.72
C GLY A 35 3.51 -16.95 17.64
N PHE A 36 2.31 -17.51 17.81
CA PHE A 36 1.19 -17.28 16.90
C PHE A 36 0.77 -15.81 16.86
N SER A 37 0.70 -15.15 18.01
CA SER A 37 0.35 -13.73 18.06
C SER A 37 1.37 -12.85 17.32
N TRP A 38 2.68 -13.15 17.46
CA TRP A 38 3.74 -12.44 16.76
C TRP A 38 3.69 -12.66 15.25
N ALA A 39 3.37 -13.86 14.79
CA ALA A 39 3.20 -14.12 13.36
C ALA A 39 2.09 -13.24 12.76
N VAL A 40 0.96 -13.09 13.47
CA VAL A 40 -0.15 -12.22 13.03
C VAL A 40 0.26 -10.75 13.02
N VAL A 41 0.92 -10.28 14.10
CA VAL A 41 1.37 -8.89 14.20
C VAL A 41 2.35 -8.55 13.08
N LEU A 42 3.34 -9.42 12.82
CA LEU A 42 4.29 -9.23 11.74
C LEU A 42 3.62 -9.23 10.37
N GLY A 43 2.66 -10.13 10.13
CA GLY A 43 1.86 -10.14 8.90
C GLY A 43 1.13 -8.82 8.67
N GLN A 44 0.44 -8.30 9.69
CA GLN A 44 -0.26 -7.03 9.61
C GLN A 44 0.68 -5.85 9.36
N VAL A 45 1.85 -5.82 10.02
CA VAL A 45 2.86 -4.77 9.81
C VAL A 45 3.39 -4.84 8.37
N SER A 46 3.68 -6.04 7.86
CA SER A 46 4.10 -6.23 6.47
C SER A 46 3.04 -5.75 5.48
N ASP A 47 1.77 -6.05 5.72
CA ASP A 47 0.65 -5.59 4.87
C ASP A 47 0.49 -4.06 4.91
N ILE A 48 0.62 -3.44 6.09
CA ILE A 48 0.57 -1.98 6.23
C ILE A 48 1.72 -1.34 5.44
N VAL A 49 2.94 -1.84 5.58
CA VAL A 49 4.11 -1.33 4.85
C VAL A 49 3.93 -1.53 3.34
N ALA A 50 3.47 -2.71 2.92
CA ALA A 50 3.19 -3.00 1.52
C ALA A 50 2.16 -2.03 0.94
N ASN A 51 1.07 -1.76 1.67
CA ASN A 51 0.03 -0.83 1.24
C ASN A 51 0.51 0.62 1.17
N LEU A 52 1.33 1.07 2.13
CA LEU A 52 1.93 2.41 2.11
C LEU A 52 2.87 2.60 0.91
N CYS A 53 3.61 1.55 0.55
CA CYS A 53 4.55 1.58 -0.58
C CYS A 53 3.91 1.24 -1.93
N HIS A 54 2.71 0.67 -1.96
CA HIS A 54 2.10 0.12 -3.17
C HIS A 54 1.99 1.14 -4.30
N GLU A 55 1.45 2.33 -4.02
CA GLU A 55 1.29 3.37 -5.05
C GLU A 55 2.63 3.89 -5.59
N GLU A 56 3.63 4.01 -4.72
CA GLU A 56 4.96 4.43 -5.14
C GLU A 56 5.61 3.36 -6.01
N GLN A 57 5.48 2.09 -5.65
CA GLN A 57 5.98 0.96 -6.43
C GLN A 57 5.34 0.90 -7.81
N VAL A 58 4.01 1.10 -7.91
CA VAL A 58 3.30 1.17 -9.20
C VAL A 58 3.81 2.34 -10.06
N PHE A 59 4.10 3.49 -9.46
CA PHE A 59 4.66 4.62 -10.20
C PHE A 59 6.09 4.35 -10.67
N ARG A 60 6.94 3.78 -9.81
CA ARG A 60 8.32 3.41 -10.13
C ARG A 60 8.36 2.40 -11.28
N SER A 61 7.56 1.34 -11.19
CA SER A 61 7.45 0.33 -12.26
C SER A 61 7.07 0.93 -13.62
N LYS A 62 6.14 1.90 -13.68
CA LYS A 62 5.83 2.61 -14.93
C LYS A 62 6.96 3.51 -15.42
N MET A 63 7.69 4.14 -14.52
CA MET A 63 8.86 4.95 -14.88
C MET A 63 9.96 4.06 -15.46
N ASP A 64 10.15 2.86 -14.90
CA ASP A 64 11.10 1.87 -15.40
C ASP A 64 10.69 1.36 -16.79
N GLU A 65 9.41 1.05 -17.00
CA GLU A 65 8.87 0.70 -18.32
C GLU A 65 9.07 1.83 -19.35
N LEU A 66 8.81 3.08 -18.96
CA LEU A 66 9.08 4.25 -19.79
C LEU A 66 10.58 4.38 -20.12
N ASN A 67 11.45 4.13 -19.14
CA ASN A 67 12.90 4.16 -19.34
C ASN A 67 13.36 3.09 -20.32
N HIS A 68 12.89 1.85 -20.17
CA HIS A 68 13.19 0.76 -21.10
C HIS A 68 12.72 1.09 -22.52
N MET A 69 11.47 1.56 -22.68
CA MET A 69 10.96 1.96 -23.99
C MET A 69 11.80 3.06 -24.66
N MET A 70 12.28 4.04 -23.88
CA MET A 70 13.12 5.13 -24.39
C MET A 70 14.51 4.64 -24.80
N GLU A 71 15.05 3.65 -24.09
CA GLU A 71 16.32 2.99 -24.39
C GLU A 71 16.21 2.18 -25.68
N ASP A 72 15.23 1.28 -25.76
CA ASP A 72 14.98 0.40 -26.92
C ASP A 72 14.80 1.19 -28.23
N ARG A 73 14.17 2.36 -28.15
CA ARG A 73 13.89 3.20 -29.32
C ARG A 73 14.96 4.27 -29.59
N ASN A 74 16.07 4.27 -28.85
CA ASN A 74 17.12 5.29 -28.97
C ASN A 74 16.57 6.74 -28.95
N VAL A 75 15.61 7.01 -28.05
CA VAL A 75 15.00 8.33 -27.92
C VAL A 75 16.05 9.38 -27.55
N ASP A 76 15.97 10.57 -28.16
CA ASP A 76 16.90 11.67 -27.91
C ASP A 76 16.98 12.05 -26.41
N PRO A 77 18.18 12.28 -25.84
CA PRO A 77 18.37 12.58 -24.42
C PRO A 77 17.53 13.74 -23.88
N GLU A 78 17.31 14.79 -24.68
CA GLU A 78 16.49 15.94 -24.24
C GLU A 78 15.01 15.56 -24.17
N LEU A 79 14.53 14.74 -25.10
CA LEU A 79 13.16 14.22 -25.05
C LEU A 79 12.98 13.26 -23.86
N ARG A 80 13.97 12.41 -23.56
CA ARG A 80 13.95 11.54 -22.37
C ARG A 80 13.78 12.34 -21.08
N ARG A 81 14.54 13.43 -20.95
CA ARG A 81 14.47 14.32 -19.79
C ARG A 81 13.08 14.95 -19.66
N ARG A 82 12.53 15.47 -20.76
CA ARG A 82 11.18 16.08 -20.78
C ARG A 82 10.09 15.08 -20.39
N LEU A 83 10.15 13.86 -20.90
CA LEU A 83 9.18 12.79 -20.57
C LEU A 83 9.20 12.44 -19.08
N ARG A 84 10.38 12.26 -18.48
CA ARG A 84 10.52 11.99 -17.04
C ARG A 84 9.97 13.13 -16.19
N ILE A 85 10.30 14.38 -16.53
CA ILE A 85 9.77 15.57 -15.83
C ILE A 85 8.25 15.60 -15.91
N PHE A 86 7.68 15.40 -17.10
CA PHE A 86 6.23 15.36 -17.28
C PHE A 86 5.56 14.29 -16.40
N CYS A 87 6.08 13.05 -16.41
CA CYS A 87 5.54 11.98 -15.58
C CYS A 87 5.64 12.28 -14.07
N LEU A 88 6.73 12.89 -13.62
CA LEU A 88 6.90 13.30 -12.21
C LEU A 88 5.94 14.42 -11.83
N SER A 89 5.85 15.49 -12.64
CA SER A 89 4.94 16.62 -12.40
C SER A 89 3.48 16.21 -12.46
N ASN A 90 3.12 15.27 -13.33
CA ASN A 90 1.74 14.83 -13.51
C ASN A 90 1.34 13.68 -12.57
N LYS A 91 2.24 13.16 -11.72
CA LYS A 91 1.99 12.02 -10.83
C LYS A 91 0.71 12.20 -9.99
N ALA A 92 0.55 13.36 -9.35
CA ALA A 92 -0.59 13.64 -8.49
C ALA A 92 -1.91 13.78 -9.26
N ALA A 93 -1.89 14.47 -10.41
CA ALA A 93 -3.07 14.66 -11.25
C ALA A 93 -3.50 13.36 -11.93
N GLN A 94 -2.55 12.55 -12.40
CA GLN A 94 -2.82 11.22 -12.96
C GLN A 94 -3.42 10.27 -11.91
N ARG A 95 -2.93 10.32 -10.65
CA ARG A 95 -3.51 9.56 -9.53
C ARG A 95 -4.97 9.94 -9.30
N ARG A 96 -5.27 11.24 -9.18
CA ARG A 96 -6.64 11.75 -9.01
C ARG A 96 -7.55 11.35 -10.17
N GLY A 97 -7.05 11.45 -11.40
CA GLY A 97 -7.78 11.06 -12.61
C GLY A 97 -8.17 9.58 -12.60
N ARG A 98 -7.24 8.68 -12.29
CA ARG A 98 -7.51 7.23 -12.20
C ARG A 98 -8.50 6.90 -11.10
N GLN A 99 -8.32 7.46 -9.90
CA GLN A 99 -9.20 7.20 -8.76
C GLN A 99 -10.63 7.66 -9.05
N ARG A 100 -10.79 8.83 -9.67
CA ARG A 100 -12.10 9.32 -10.13
C ARG A 100 -12.73 8.38 -11.15
N GLN A 101 -11.95 7.89 -12.11
CA GLN A 101 -12.44 7.02 -13.17
C GLN A 101 -12.88 5.65 -12.64
N GLN A 102 -12.13 5.10 -11.68
CA GLN A 102 -12.52 3.88 -10.96
C GLN A 102 -13.81 4.07 -10.17
N LEU A 103 -13.92 5.17 -9.41
CA LEU A 103 -15.12 5.48 -8.63
C LEU A 103 -16.36 5.64 -9.52
N ILE A 104 -16.23 6.25 -10.70
CA ILE A 104 -17.33 6.34 -11.66
C ILE A 104 -17.70 4.96 -12.21
N ALA A 105 -16.73 4.08 -12.47
CA ALA A 105 -16.98 2.75 -13.00
C ALA A 105 -17.74 1.83 -12.04
N GLU A 106 -17.66 2.08 -10.73
CA GLU A 106 -18.42 1.34 -9.69
C GLU A 106 -19.89 1.77 -9.57
N LEU A 107 -20.27 2.92 -10.14
CA LEU A 107 -21.65 3.41 -10.12
C LEU A 107 -22.55 2.63 -11.08
N SER A 108 -23.86 2.59 -10.81
CA SER A 108 -24.84 2.04 -11.75
C SER A 108 -24.85 2.84 -13.05
N PRO A 109 -25.21 2.23 -14.21
CA PRO A 109 -25.21 2.93 -15.49
C PRO A 109 -26.05 4.22 -15.51
N GLY A 110 -27.16 4.27 -14.75
CA GLY A 110 -27.98 5.48 -14.60
C GLY A 110 -27.24 6.60 -13.85
N LEU A 111 -26.62 6.28 -12.70
CA LEU A 111 -25.83 7.23 -11.92
C LEU A 111 -24.57 7.70 -12.65
N GLN A 112 -23.95 6.84 -13.45
CA GLN A 112 -22.85 7.24 -14.33
C GLN A 112 -23.29 8.34 -15.30
N GLY A 113 -24.45 8.15 -15.94
CA GLY A 113 -25.04 9.14 -16.85
C GLY A 113 -25.30 10.48 -16.15
N GLU A 114 -25.91 10.45 -14.97
CA GLU A 114 -26.18 11.66 -14.16
C GLU A 114 -24.90 12.38 -13.76
N VAL A 115 -23.90 11.67 -13.23
CA VAL A 115 -22.62 12.25 -12.79
C VAL A 115 -21.84 12.84 -13.97
N VAL A 116 -21.83 12.17 -15.12
CA VAL A 116 -21.15 12.65 -16.33
C VAL A 116 -21.85 13.89 -16.90
N MET A 117 -23.18 13.90 -16.92
CA MET A 117 -23.96 15.07 -17.36
C MET A 117 -23.72 16.27 -16.44
N GLU A 118 -23.76 16.07 -15.12
CA GLU A 118 -23.55 17.16 -14.16
C GLU A 118 -22.10 17.68 -14.18
N CYS A 119 -21.10 16.78 -14.31
CA CYS A 119 -19.70 17.19 -14.43
C CYS A 119 -19.42 18.04 -15.68
N ASN A 120 -20.11 17.75 -16.79
CA ASN A 120 -19.91 18.43 -18.07
C ASN A 120 -20.91 19.56 -18.30
N ARG A 121 -21.88 19.77 -17.40
CA ARG A 121 -22.95 20.77 -17.54
C ARG A 121 -22.42 22.17 -17.87
N LYS A 122 -21.40 22.65 -17.17
CA LYS A 122 -20.77 23.96 -17.41
C LYS A 122 -20.14 24.10 -18.80
N TRP A 123 -19.71 23.00 -19.41
CA TRP A 123 -19.16 22.99 -20.76
C TRP A 123 -20.28 22.95 -21.80
N ILE A 124 -21.32 22.14 -21.55
CA ILE A 124 -22.49 22.02 -22.43
C ILE A 124 -23.25 23.36 -22.50
N GLU A 125 -23.44 24.04 -21.37
CA GLU A 125 -24.09 25.36 -21.29
C GLU A 125 -23.31 26.50 -21.99
N LYS A 126 -22.00 26.32 -22.24
CA LYS A 126 -21.18 27.30 -22.97
C LYS A 126 -21.17 27.14 -24.48
N VAL A 127 -21.64 25.99 -24.97
CA VAL A 127 -21.63 25.64 -26.41
C VAL A 127 -23.05 25.68 -27.00
N SER A 128 -24.09 25.71 -26.16
CA SER A 128 -25.47 26.00 -26.54
C SER A 128 -25.77 27.50 -26.53
#